data_AF-A0A8X6I5L9-F1
#
_entry.id   AF-A0A8X6I5L9-F1
#
_cell.length_a   1.000
_cell.length_b   1.000
_cell.length_c   1.000
_cell.angle_alpha   90.00
_cell.angle_beta   90.00
_cell.angle_gamma   90.00
#
_symmetry.space_group_name_H-M   'P 1'
#
loop_
_entity.id
_entity.type
_entity.pdbx_description
1 polymer ?
#
loop_
_entity_poly.entity_id
_entity_poly.type
_entity_poly.pdbx_seq_one_letter_code
_entity_poly.pdbx_strand_id
1 'polypeptide(L)'
;MFRFRNPKYNNESLNSLTWTSAPKHIHSGTLTIEIATFIAVCIFNEGSIPILKMLTFMGIKSGAEAHAFAVKRDNIQIERSEIRAFEALKEVQTASLEERTSKNAFIEVEDGPM
;
A
#
# COMPACT_ATOMS: atom_id res chain seq x y z
N MET A 1 -16.61 5.22 -6.44
CA MET A 1 -16.25 3.84 -6.84
C MET A 1 -15.18 3.36 -5.88
N PHE A 2 -15.55 2.64 -4.82
CA PHE A 2 -14.61 2.14 -3.82
C PHE A 2 -13.98 0.85 -4.35
N ARG A 3 -12.70 0.90 -4.71
CA ARG A 3 -11.90 -0.28 -5.07
C ARG A 3 -11.80 -1.16 -3.82
N PHE A 4 -12.43 -2.33 -3.80
CA PHE A 4 -12.23 -3.31 -2.73
C PHE A 4 -10.77 -3.79 -2.79
N ARG A 5 -9.93 -3.17 -1.97
CA ARG A 5 -8.52 -3.49 -1.79
C ARG A 5 -8.43 -4.76 -0.93
N ASN A 6 -7.69 -5.77 -1.40
CA ASN A 6 -7.66 -7.09 -0.80
C ASN A 6 -7.15 -7.05 0.67
N PRO A 7 -7.93 -7.55 1.66
CA PRO A 7 -7.69 -7.30 3.09
C PRO A 7 -6.40 -7.91 3.64
N LYS A 8 -5.89 -8.99 3.03
CA LYS A 8 -4.61 -9.61 3.44
C LYS A 8 -3.43 -8.69 3.16
N TYR A 9 -3.34 -8.13 1.95
CA TYR A 9 -2.24 -7.21 1.61
C TYR A 9 -2.31 -5.90 2.41
N ASN A 10 -3.52 -5.46 2.78
CA ASN A 10 -3.70 -4.30 3.64
C ASN A 10 -3.11 -4.55 5.04
N ASN A 11 -3.35 -5.72 5.62
CA ASN A 11 -2.86 -6.02 6.97
C ASN A 11 -1.32 -6.11 7.00
N GLU A 12 -0.68 -6.69 5.98
CA GLU A 12 0.78 -6.78 5.88
C GLU A 12 1.42 -5.41 5.70
N SER A 13 0.84 -4.58 4.83
CA SER A 13 1.35 -3.23 4.57
C SER A 13 1.21 -2.31 5.79
N LEU A 14 0.11 -2.40 6.53
CA LEU A 14 -0.08 -1.66 7.77
C LEU A 14 0.89 -2.15 8.85
N ASN A 15 1.04 -3.46 9.00
CA ASN A 15 1.96 -4.05 9.96
C ASN A 15 3.42 -3.64 9.67
N SER A 16 3.80 -3.58 8.39
CA SER A 16 5.09 -3.07 7.96
C SER A 16 5.31 -1.61 8.39
N LEU A 17 4.30 -0.73 8.26
CA LEU A 17 4.35 0.65 8.72
C LEU A 17 4.49 0.77 10.24
N THR A 18 3.75 -0.05 11.00
CA THR A 18 3.87 -0.10 12.46
C THR A 18 5.28 -0.50 12.89
N TRP A 19 5.84 -1.57 12.32
CA TRP A 19 7.21 -2.01 12.67
C TRP A 19 8.31 -1.10 12.15
N THR A 20 8.04 -0.28 11.12
CA THR A 20 8.95 0.78 10.71
C THR A 20 9.06 1.87 11.78
N SER A 21 7.95 2.15 12.47
CA SER A 21 7.85 3.19 13.49
C SER A 21 8.31 2.70 14.87
N ALA A 22 8.01 1.45 15.22
CA ALA A 22 8.42 0.79 16.45
C ALA A 22 9.06 -0.57 16.13
N PRO A 23 10.37 -0.63 15.85
CA PRO A 23 11.02 -1.86 15.43
C PRO A 23 10.92 -2.99 16.45
N LYS A 24 10.61 -4.22 15.99
CA LYS A 24 10.43 -5.40 16.85
C LYS A 24 11.63 -5.76 17.74
N HIS A 25 12.84 -5.37 17.33
CA HIS A 25 14.06 -5.64 18.06
C HIS A 25 14.34 -4.61 19.17
N ILE A 26 13.57 -3.52 19.21
CA ILE A 26 13.66 -2.49 20.26
C ILE A 26 12.52 -2.73 21.24
N HIS A 27 12.85 -2.96 22.51
CA HIS A 27 11.83 -3.10 23.54
C HIS A 27 11.05 -1.78 23.66
N SER A 28 9.77 -1.83 23.32
CA SER A 28 8.85 -0.71 23.37
C SER A 28 7.67 -1.09 24.25
N GLY A 29 7.26 -0.19 25.14
CA GLY A 29 6.06 -0.40 25.96
C GLY A 29 4.79 -0.41 25.11
N THR A 30 3.71 -0.97 25.65
CA THR A 30 2.41 -1.08 24.95
C THR A 30 1.93 0.26 24.40
N LEU A 31 2.05 1.34 25.18
CA LEU A 31 1.66 2.69 24.76
C LEU A 31 2.42 3.16 23.50
N THR A 32 3.71 2.85 23.40
CA THR A 32 4.53 3.20 22.22
C THR A 32 4.04 2.45 20.98
N ILE A 33 3.73 1.16 21.12
CA ILE A 33 3.21 0.34 20.02
C ILE A 33 1.81 0.81 19.58
N GLU A 34 0.96 1.21 20.52
CA GLU A 34 -0.35 1.78 20.23
C GLU A 34 -0.22 3.09 19.43
N ILE A 35 0.60 4.02 19.90
CA ILE A 35 0.86 5.29 19.19
C ILE A 35 1.43 5.02 17.79
N ALA A 36 2.41 4.13 17.67
CA ALA A 36 2.99 3.73 16.39
C ALA A 36 1.92 3.15 15.44
N THR A 37 0.98 2.38 15.98
CA THR A 37 -0.14 1.81 15.21
C THR A 37 -1.10 2.90 14.74
N PHE A 38 -1.47 3.86 15.60
CA PHE A 38 -2.31 4.99 15.18
C PHE A 38 -1.64 5.83 14.08
N ILE A 39 -0.35 6.12 14.21
CA ILE A 39 0.43 6.82 13.18
C ILE A 39 0.43 6.02 11.87
N ALA A 40 0.66 4.70 11.94
CA ALA A 40 0.65 3.84 10.76
C ALA A 40 -0.71 3.85 10.05
N VAL A 41 -1.82 3.83 10.80
CA VAL A 41 -3.19 3.93 10.25
C VAL A 41 -3.42 5.27 9.57
N CYS A 42 -2.98 6.39 10.17
CA CYS A 42 -3.07 7.70 9.53
C CYS A 42 -2.31 7.74 8.20
N ILE A 43 -1.05 7.27 8.19
CA ILE A 43 -0.21 7.23 6.98
C ILE A 43 -0.84 6.34 5.89
N PHE A 44 -1.43 5.21 6.29
CA PHE A 44 -2.01 4.26 5.35
C PHE A 44 -3.28 4.80 4.68
N ASN A 45 -4.13 5.51 5.43
CA ASN A 45 -5.43 5.96 4.94
C ASN A 45 -5.42 7.38 4.34
N GLU A 46 -4.69 8.30 4.96
CA GLU A 46 -4.79 9.74 4.68
C GLU A 46 -3.43 10.38 4.35
N GLY A 47 -2.33 9.63 4.47
CA GLY A 47 -0.98 10.14 4.26
C GLY A 47 -0.41 10.85 5.50
N SER A 48 0.53 11.75 5.29
CA SER A 48 1.36 12.35 6.34
C SER A 48 0.77 13.63 6.92
N ILE A 49 -0.22 14.25 6.26
CA ILE A 49 -0.87 15.49 6.69
C ILE A 49 -1.53 15.39 8.08
N PRO A 50 -2.25 14.31 8.45
CA PRO A 50 -2.85 14.19 9.79
C PRO A 50 -1.81 14.21 10.91
N ILE A 51 -0.58 13.73 10.65
CA ILE A 51 0.50 13.77 11.64
C ILE A 51 0.89 15.22 11.94
N LEU A 52 1.00 16.08 10.92
CA LEU A 52 1.30 17.50 11.12
C LEU A 52 0.21 18.21 11.95
N LYS A 53 -1.06 17.85 11.73
CA LYS A 53 -2.18 18.34 12.54
C LYS A 53 -2.07 17.87 14.00
N MET A 54 -1.72 16.61 14.22
CA MET A 54 -1.54 16.05 15.56
C MET A 54 -0.37 16.71 16.30
N LEU A 55 0.76 16.93 15.61
CA LEU A 55 1.90 17.68 16.17
C LEU A 55 1.49 19.10 16.57
N THR A 56 0.73 19.79 15.71
CA THR A 56 0.22 21.13 16.01
C THR A 56 -0.71 21.13 17.21
N PHE A 57 -1.59 20.14 17.34
CA PHE A 57 -2.48 19.97 18.49
C PHE A 57 -1.70 19.75 19.80
N MET A 58 -0.57 19.05 19.74
CA MET A 58 0.35 18.86 20.88
C MET A 58 1.22 20.09 21.18
N GLY A 59 1.03 21.21 20.48
CA GLY A 59 1.81 22.43 20.65
C GLY A 59 3.16 22.44 19.92
N ILE A 60 3.43 21.42 19.08
CA ILE A 60 4.64 21.35 18.26
C ILE A 60 4.38 22.09 16.95
N LYS A 61 5.03 23.25 16.79
CA LYS A 61 4.87 24.08 15.59
C LYS A 61 5.50 23.40 14.38
N SER A 62 4.66 23.01 13.43
CA SER A 62 5.10 22.52 12.12
C SER A 62 5.27 23.70 11.15
N GLY A 63 6.47 23.89 10.62
CA GLY A 63 6.77 24.96 9.65
C GLY A 63 6.41 24.59 8.21
N ALA A 64 6.56 25.55 7.29
CA ALA A 64 6.29 25.37 5.86
C ALA A 64 7.08 24.18 5.26
N GLU A 65 8.33 23.98 5.69
CA GLU A 65 9.17 22.87 5.25
C GLU A 65 8.60 21.50 5.64
N ALA A 66 8.02 21.39 6.84
CA ALA A 66 7.39 20.15 7.29
C ALA A 66 6.16 19.81 6.44
N HIS A 67 5.38 20.84 6.07
CA HIS A 67 4.25 20.69 5.15
C HIS A 67 4.70 20.29 3.75
N ALA A 68 5.71 20.97 3.20
CA ALA A 68 6.26 20.65 1.87
C ALA A 68 6.81 19.21 1.83
N PHE A 69 7.49 18.77 2.89
CA PHE A 69 7.96 17.40 3.02
C PHE A 69 6.80 16.39 3.04
N ALA A 70 5.75 16.64 3.83
CA ALA A 70 4.59 15.76 3.92
C ALA A 70 3.90 15.61 2.56
N VAL A 71 3.64 16.73 1.86
CA VAL A 71 3.05 16.71 0.51
C VAL A 71 3.92 15.93 -0.47
N LYS A 72 5.23 16.18 -0.47
CA LYS A 72 6.16 15.46 -1.35
C LYS A 72 6.15 13.95 -1.07
N ARG A 73 6.15 13.56 0.21
CA ARG A 73 6.13 12.16 0.63
C ARG A 73 4.84 11.47 0.20
N ASP A 74 3.71 12.13 0.37
CA ASP A 74 2.39 11.58 0.02
C ASP A 74 2.27 11.42 -1.51
N ASN A 75 2.78 12.37 -2.30
CA ASN A 75 2.82 12.25 -3.76
C ASN A 75 3.65 11.04 -4.23
N ILE A 76 4.84 10.84 -3.64
CA ILE A 76 5.68 9.66 -3.95
C ILE A 76 4.96 8.35 -3.57
N GLN A 77 4.20 8.35 -2.47
CA GLN A 77 3.44 7.19 -2.05
C GLN A 77 2.31 6.87 -3.05
N ILE A 78 1.59 7.89 -3.54
CA ILE A 78 0.55 7.75 -4.55
C ILE A 78 1.14 7.18 -5.83
N GLU A 79 2.22 7.77 -6.36
CA GLU A 79 2.90 7.31 -7.58
C GLU A 79 3.31 5.84 -7.47
N ARG A 80 3.95 5.44 -6.36
CA ARG A 80 4.31 4.03 -6.11
C ARG A 80 3.08 3.11 -6.07
N SER A 81 1.97 3.59 -5.53
CA SER A 81 0.73 2.82 -5.46
C SER A 81 0.09 2.62 -6.84
N GLU A 82 0.21 3.62 -7.72
CA GLU A 82 -0.26 3.57 -9.10
C GLU A 82 0.59 2.60 -9.93
N ILE A 83 1.93 2.66 -9.78
CA ILE A 83 2.85 1.72 -10.43
C ILE A 83 2.50 0.28 -10.05
N ARG A 84 2.35 -0.02 -8.75
CA ARG A 84 1.99 -1.37 -8.30
C ARG A 84 0.61 -1.80 -8.80
N ALA A 85 -0.35 -0.89 -8.86
CA ALA A 85 -1.68 -1.20 -9.38
C ALA A 85 -1.64 -1.49 -10.90
N PHE A 86 -0.79 -0.80 -11.64
CA PHE A 86 -0.56 -1.05 -13.05
C PHE A 86 0.14 -2.39 -13.29
N GLU A 87 1.18 -2.70 -12.53
CA GLU A 87 1.89 -3.99 -12.60
C GLU A 87 0.96 -5.15 -12.29
N ALA A 88 0.19 -5.07 -11.21
CA ALA A 88 -0.80 -6.10 -10.86
C ALA A 88 -1.86 -6.29 -11.94
N LEU A 89 -2.30 -5.21 -12.60
CA LEU A 89 -3.21 -5.32 -13.73
C LEU A 89 -2.57 -6.03 -14.92
N LYS A 90 -1.31 -5.70 -15.23
CA LYS A 90 -0.55 -6.33 -16.31
C LYS A 90 -0.37 -7.83 -16.06
N GLU A 91 -0.03 -8.23 -14.84
CA GLU A 91 0.10 -9.64 -14.45
C GLU A 91 -1.21 -10.42 -14.61
N VAL A 92 -2.34 -9.82 -14.22
CA VAL A 92 -3.67 -10.43 -14.40
C VAL A 92 -3.99 -10.59 -15.89
N GLN A 93 -3.65 -9.60 -16.72
CA GLN A 93 -3.86 -9.67 -18.16
C GLN A 93 -2.99 -10.73 -18.83
N THR A 94 -1.71 -10.85 -18.45
CA THR A 94 -0.82 -11.89 -18.99
C THR A 94 -1.29 -13.28 -18.58
N ALA A 95 -1.69 -13.47 -17.32
CA ALA A 95 -2.21 -14.75 -16.85
C ALA A 95 -3.50 -15.16 -17.59
N SER A 96 -4.42 -14.20 -17.83
CA SER A 96 -5.65 -14.46 -18.58
C SER A 96 -5.38 -14.77 -20.06
N LEU A 97 -4.37 -14.14 -20.67
CA LEU A 97 -3.96 -14.45 -22.03
C LEU A 97 -3.35 -15.85 -22.13
N GLU A 98 -2.46 -16.21 -21.21
CA GLU A 98 -1.82 -17.53 -21.13
C GLU A 98 -2.86 -18.65 -20.95
N GLU A 99 -3.88 -18.43 -20.12
CA GLU A 99 -4.98 -19.37 -19.95
C GLU A 99 -5.80 -19.54 -21.24
N ARG A 100 -6.06 -18.44 -21.97
CA ARG A 100 -6.78 -18.47 -23.26
C ARG A 100 -5.97 -19.16 -24.34
N THR A 101 -4.66 -18.88 -24.45
CA THR A 101 -3.78 -19.57 -25.41
C THR A 101 -3.66 -21.05 -25.09
N SER A 102 -3.62 -21.43 -23.82
CA SER A 102 -3.57 -22.84 -23.41
C SER A 102 -4.88 -23.57 -23.72
N LYS A 103 -6.04 -22.91 -23.51
CA LYS A 103 -7.35 -23.47 -23.89
C LYS A 103 -7.50 -23.62 -25.41
N ASN A 104 -7.08 -22.62 -26.18
CA ASN A 104 -7.17 -22.68 -27.64
C ASN A 104 -6.23 -23.75 -28.23
N ALA A 105 -5.02 -23.89 -27.71
CA ALA A 105 -4.08 -24.93 -28.14
C ALA A 105 -4.60 -26.36 -27.85
N PHE A 106 -5.39 -26.54 -26.79
CA PHE A 106 -6.02 -27.83 -26.49
C PHE A 106 -7.15 -28.17 -27.48
N ILE A 107 -7.93 -27.17 -27.90
CA ILE A 107 -9.02 -27.33 -28.89
C ILE A 107 -8.45 -27.67 -30.28
N GLU A 108 -7.34 -27.04 -30.68
CA GLU A 108 -6.69 -27.30 -31.98
C GLU A 108 -6.08 -28.71 -32.12
N VAL A 109 -5.81 -29.39 -31.00
CA VAL A 109 -5.29 -30.78 -31.00
C VAL A 109 -6.41 -31.82 -31.12
N GLU A 110 -7.64 -31.49 -30.69
CA GLU A 110 -8.79 -32.40 -30.75
C GLU A 110 -9.44 -32.45 -32.15
N ASP A 111 -9.31 -31.37 -32.94
CA ASP A 111 -9.85 -31.24 -34.31
C ASP A 111 -8.86 -31.64 -35.45
N GLY A 112 -7.87 -32.50 -35.16
CA GLY A 112 -6.91 -33.03 -36.15
C GLY A 112 -7.56 -33.95 -37.23
N PRO A 113 -6.98 -34.06 -38.44
CA PRO A 113 -7.72 -34.25 -39.69
C PRO A 113 -8.45 -35.60 -39.77
N MET A 114 -9.68 -35.57 -40.32
CA MET A 114 -10.40 -36.75 -40.81
C MET A 114 -9.61 -37.51 -41.88
#